data_AF-A0A9E2X007-F1
#
_entry.id   AF-A0A9E2X007-F1
#
_cell.length_a   1.000
_cell.length_b   1.000
_cell.length_c   1.000
_cell.angle_alpha   90.00
_cell.angle_beta   90.00
_cell.angle_gamma   90.00
#
_symmetry.space_group_name_H-M   'P 1'
#
loop_
_entity.id
_entity.type
_entity.pdbx_description
1 polymer ?
#
loop_
_entity_poly.entity_id
_entity_poly.type
_entity_poly.pdbx_seq_one_letter_code
_entity_poly.pdbx_strand_id
1 'polypeptide(L)' 'MIVERTPDEIIIKIPSNVDIEGLQDILDYLEYKEATSKSTARQKDVDQFVRRIKKGWSEKYKRPKRMQ' A
#
# COMPACT_ATOMS: atom_id res chain seq x y z
N MET A 1 21.73 -1.76 -16.18
CA MET A 1 21.08 -2.03 -14.89
C MET A 1 21.36 -3.47 -14.54
N ILE A 2 21.77 -3.76 -13.31
CA ILE A 2 22.13 -5.10 -12.86
C ILE A 2 21.45 -5.34 -11.51
N VAL A 3 20.86 -6.52 -11.33
CA VAL A 3 20.32 -6.96 -10.04
C VAL A 3 21.13 -8.17 -9.59
N GLU A 4 21.73 -8.07 -8.41
CA GLU A 4 22.53 -9.12 -7.79
C GLU A 4 21.92 -9.45 -6.42
N ARG A 5 21.91 -10.74 -6.05
CA ARG A 5 21.46 -11.18 -4.72
C ARG A 5 22.62 -11.85 -4.01
N THR A 6 22.93 -11.38 -2.81
CA THR A 6 23.92 -11.96 -1.89
C THR A 6 23.19 -12.70 -0.76
N PRO A 7 23.90 -13.38 0.15
CA PRO A 7 23.27 -14.01 1.31
C PRO A 7 22.51 -13.02 2.20
N ASP A 8 22.95 -11.77 2.26
CA ASP A 8 22.46 -10.77 3.20
C ASP A 8 21.57 -9.70 2.55
N GLU A 9 21.76 -9.40 1.26
CA GLU A 9 21.11 -8.27 0.59
C GLU A 9 20.85 -8.47 -0.92
N ILE A 10 20.09 -7.54 -1.49
CA ILE A 10 19.86 -7.43 -2.94
C ILE A 10 20.45 -6.09 -3.40
N ILE A 11 21.41 -6.15 -4.33
CA ILE A 11 22.09 -4.97 -4.88
C ILE A 11 21.48 -4.65 -6.25
N ILE A 12 20.95 -3.44 -6.40
CA ILE A 12 20.39 -2.94 -7.67
C ILE A 12 21.27 -1.81 -8.19
N LYS A 13 21.98 -2.04 -9.30
CA LYS A 13 22.83 -1.04 -9.96
C LYS A 13 22.03 -0.31 -11.04
N ILE A 14 21.87 1.00 -10.86
CA ILE A 14 21.09 1.85 -11.74
C ILE A 14 22.03 2.89 -12.39
N PRO A 15 21.94 3.12 -13.70
CA PRO A 15 22.67 4.17 -14.39
C PRO A 15 22.40 5.54 -13.77
N SER A 16 23.42 6.40 -13.66
CA SER A 16 23.33 7.72 -13.04
C SER A 16 22.45 8.72 -13.79
N ASN A 17 22.01 8.40 -15.00
CA ASN A 17 21.09 9.20 -15.81
C ASN A 17 19.61 8.90 -15.54
N VAL A 18 19.30 8.00 -14.60
CA VAL A 18 17.93 7.71 -14.17
C VAL A 18 17.53 8.74 -13.11
N ASP A 19 16.32 9.27 -13.27
CA ASP A 19 15.74 10.24 -12.35
C ASP A 19 15.53 9.65 -10.95
N ILE A 20 15.95 10.39 -9.93
CA ILE A 20 15.96 9.98 -8.53
C ILE A 20 14.55 10.07 -7.93
N GLU A 21 13.68 10.94 -8.45
CA GLU A 21 12.33 11.13 -7.90
C GLU A 21 11.51 9.82 -7.96
N GLY A 22 11.45 9.18 -9.12
CA GLY A 22 10.75 7.89 -9.26
C GLY A 22 11.45 6.71 -8.57
N LEU A 23 12.72 6.87 -8.22
CA LEU A 23 13.48 5.87 -7.46
C LEU A 23 13.08 5.84 -5.99
N GLN A 24 12.78 7.01 -5.41
CA GLN A 24 12.29 7.10 -4.04
C GLN A 24 10.96 6.36 -3.87
N ASP A 25 10.02 6.50 -4.81
CA ASP A 25 8.74 5.78 -4.77
C ASP A 25 8.89 4.25 -4.76
N ILE A 26 9.90 3.73 -5.47
CA ILE A 26 10.21 2.30 -5.52
C ILE A 26 10.80 1.84 -4.18
N LEU A 27 11.69 2.63 -3.59
CA LEU A 27 12.27 2.35 -2.27
C LEU A 27 11.19 2.34 -1.20
N ASP A 28 10.30 3.33 -1.19
CA ASP A 28 9.19 3.42 -0.24
C ASP A 28 8.24 2.21 -0.36
N TYR A 29 8.00 1.73 -1.59
CA TYR A 29 7.21 0.51 -1.81
C TYR A 29 7.89 -0.76 -1.30
N LEU A 30 9.21 -0.88 -1.49
CA LEU A 30 9.99 -2.01 -0.99
C LEU A 30 10.02 -2.00 0.55
N GLU A 31 10.19 -0.84 1.17
CA GLU A 31 10.13 -0.67 2.62
C GLU A 31 8.74 -1.02 3.17
N TYR A 32 7.67 -0.55 2.52
CA TYR A 32 6.31 -0.96 2.86
C TYR A 32 6.14 -2.48 2.80
N LYS A 33 6.65 -3.13 1.74
CA LYS A 33 6.57 -4.58 1.57
C LYS A 33 7.38 -5.35 2.61
N GLU A 34 8.56 -4.84 2.98
CA GLU A 34 9.37 -5.42 4.04
C GLU A 34 8.69 -5.27 5.41
N ALA A 35 8.23 -4.07 5.75
CA ALA A 35 7.52 -3.79 7.00
C ALA A 35 6.22 -4.62 7.13
N THR A 36 5.54 -4.86 6.00
CA THR A 36 4.33 -5.69 5.95
C THR A 36 4.60 -7.17 5.69
N SER A 37 5.85 -7.59 5.45
CA SER A 37 6.19 -8.99 5.16
C SER A 37 5.89 -9.95 6.32
N LYS A 38 5.94 -9.45 7.55
CA LYS A 38 5.54 -10.15 8.78
C LYS A 38 4.08 -9.90 9.17
N SER A 39 3.40 -8.99 8.48
CA SER A 39 2.00 -8.64 8.76
C SER A 39 1.10 -9.77 8.30
N THR A 40 0.47 -10.46 9.25
CA THR A 40 -0.56 -11.47 9.00
C THR A 40 -1.95 -10.84 8.78
N ALA A 41 -2.02 -9.52 8.58
CA ALA A 41 -3.27 -8.81 8.33
C ALA A 41 -3.84 -9.30 6.99
N ARG A 42 -4.95 -10.03 7.05
CA ARG A 42 -5.59 -10.58 5.86
C ARG A 42 -6.34 -9.44 5.18
N GLN A 43 -6.52 -9.50 3.87
CA GLN A 43 -7.40 -8.59 3.12
C GLN A 43 -8.77 -8.40 3.81
N LYS A 44 -9.26 -9.45 4.50
CA LYS A 44 -10.46 -9.42 5.34
C LYS A 44 -10.44 -8.37 6.45
N ASP A 45 -9.31 -8.08 7.08
CA ASP A 45 -9.20 -7.12 8.19
C ASP A 45 -9.28 -5.69 7.66
N VAL A 46 -8.64 -5.44 6.51
CA VAL A 46 -8.74 -4.18 5.76
C VAL A 46 -10.18 -3.98 5.26
N ASP A 47 -10.79 -5.02 4.67
CA ASP A 47 -12.17 -4.98 4.20
C ASP A 47 -13.16 -4.76 5.36
N GLN A 48 -12.91 -5.36 6.53
CA GLN A 48 -13.75 -5.18 7.72
C GLN A 48 -13.61 -3.75 8.28
N PHE A 49 -12.41 -3.18 8.26
CA PHE A 49 -12.17 -1.79 8.66
C PHE A 49 -12.87 -0.80 7.72
N VAL A 50 -12.70 -0.97 6.40
CA VAL A 50 -13.37 -0.14 5.38
C VAL A 50 -14.89 -0.26 5.46
N ARG A 51 -15.42 -1.47 5.69
CA ARG A 51 -16.86 -1.69 5.93
C ARG A 51 -17.36 -0.98 7.18
N ARG A 52 -16.58 -0.95 8.27
CA ARG A 52 -16.95 -0.25 9.51
C ARG A 52 -17.04 1.26 9.30
N ILE A 53 -16.06 1.85 8.61
CA ILE A 53 -16.06 3.29 8.27
C ILE A 53 -17.25 3.63 7.36
N LYS A 54 -17.49 2.84 6.31
CA LYS A 54 -18.62 3.06 5.38
C LYS A 54 -20.00 2.91 6.03
N LYS A 55 -20.16 1.99 6.99
CA LYS A 55 -21.41 1.86 7.76
C LYS A 55 -21.71 3.11 8.57
N GLY A 56 -20.73 3.65 9.30
CA GLY A 56 -20.91 4.90 10.06
C GLY A 56 -21.23 6.11 9.17
N TRP A 57 -20.68 6.15 7.95
CA TRP A 57 -21.05 7.15 6.95
C TRP A 57 -22.48 6.98 6.43
N SER A 58 -22.94 5.75 6.16
CA SER A 58 -24.30 5.47 5.70
C SER A 58 -25.36 5.84 6.75
N GLU A 59 -25.12 5.53 8.04
CA GLU A 59 -26.02 5.91 9.13
C GLU A 59 -26.12 7.43 9.33
N LYS A 60 -25.01 8.15 9.15
CA LYS A 60 -24.98 9.62 9.30
C LYS A 60 -25.64 10.36 8.13
N TYR A 61 -25.77 9.74 6.95
CA TYR A 61 -26.23 10.41 5.72
C TYR A 61 -27.38 9.70 4.98
N LYS A 62 -28.20 8.87 5.65
CA LYS A 62 -29.47 8.40 5.10
C LYS A 62 -30.42 9.59 4.90
N ARG A 63 -30.35 10.22 3.72
CA ARG A 63 -31.38 11.16 3.25
C ARG A 63 -32.72 10.43 3.28
N PRO A 64 -33.78 10.99 3.91
CA PRO A 64 -35.12 10.45 3.73
C PRO A 64 -35.44 10.53 2.25
N LYS A 65 -35.62 9.38 1.59
CA LYS A 65 -36.16 9.35 0.24
C LYS A 65 -37.53 10.03 0.32
N ARG A 66 -37.64 11.26 -0.17
CA ARG A 66 -38.93 11.86 -0.48
C ARG A 66 -39.58 10.94 -1.52
N MET A 67 -40.56 10.15 -1.08
CA MET A 67 -41.51 9.51 -1.98
C MET A 67 -42.21 10.63 -2.74
N GLN A 68 -42.09 10.60 -4.06
CA GLN A 68 -43.01 11.24 -5.00
C GLN A 68 -43.76 10.12 -5.70
#